data_AF-A0A4Y7L8N1-F1
#
_entry.id   AF-A0A4Y7L8N1-F1
#
_cell.length_a   1.000
_cell.length_b   1.000
_cell.length_c   1.000
_cell.angle_alpha   90.00
_cell.angle_beta   90.00
_cell.angle_gamma   90.00
#
_symmetry.space_group_name_H-M   'P 1'
#
loop_
_entity.id
_entity.type
_entity.pdbx_description
1 polymer ?
#
loop_
_entity_poly.entity_id
_entity_poly.type
_entity_poly.pdbx_seq_one_letter_code
_entity_poly.pdbx_strand_id
1 'polypeptide(L)'
;MDVLSKKPLQLEFLDRGVLTLLKNWLEPLPDGSLPNITVRSGVLKILTDFRVDLEEFDRREQLKRSDLGKVIMFLSRSDEETAGNRKLAKDLVDKWSRPIFNKSTRFEDTRKYLNDDDRVLLYRKPPVKRITDKTAMLDFKDTDLDEFKRERKSGDLSSSKQHASKPEAAPLDFMVRPQSKIDPDEIRARAKQVEHDKCRAQIHKKLRQLKAPKKKLLQASKLSAEGRDMFKCF
;
A
#
# COMPACT_ATOMS: atom_id res chain seq x y z
N MET A 1 30.14 -4.73 -15.71
CA MET A 1 28.84 -4.16 -15.24
C MET A 1 28.78 -2.64 -15.38
N ASP A 2 29.92 -1.92 -15.47
CA ASP A 2 29.98 -0.44 -15.51
C ASP A 2 29.48 0.25 -16.78
N VAL A 3 29.17 -0.51 -17.85
CA VAL A 3 28.66 0.08 -19.09
C VAL A 3 27.15 0.34 -19.00
N LEU A 4 26.41 -0.55 -18.34
CA LEU A 4 24.96 -0.44 -18.14
C LEU A 4 24.58 0.63 -17.10
N SER A 5 25.51 1.06 -16.26
CA SER A 5 25.30 2.13 -15.28
C SER A 5 25.45 3.54 -15.88
N LYS A 6 26.03 3.67 -17.08
CA LYS A 6 26.19 4.96 -17.76
C LYS A 6 24.87 5.41 -18.39
N LYS A 7 24.25 6.44 -17.80
CA LYS A 7 22.98 7.04 -18.25
C LYS A 7 22.83 7.23 -19.78
N PRO A 8 23.79 7.80 -20.53
CA PRO A 8 23.59 8.01 -21.96
C PRO A 8 23.45 6.69 -22.75
N LEU A 9 24.13 5.63 -22.33
CA LEU A 9 24.06 4.32 -22.98
C LEU A 9 22.81 3.55 -22.60
N GLN A 10 22.21 3.84 -21.44
CA GLN A 10 20.98 3.17 -21.00
C GLN A 10 19.85 3.33 -22.02
N LEU A 11 19.73 4.51 -22.64
CA LEU A 11 18.73 4.77 -23.67
C LEU A 11 18.93 3.86 -24.88
N GLU A 12 20.14 3.85 -25.44
CA GLU A 12 20.48 2.98 -26.57
C GLU A 12 20.28 1.50 -26.28
N PHE A 13 20.57 1.04 -25.05
CA PHE A 13 20.36 -0.35 -24.69
C PHE A 13 18.87 -0.73 -24.69
N LEU A 14 17.98 0.17 -24.28
CA LEU A 14 16.54 -0.09 -24.33
C LEU A 14 16.04 -0.14 -25.77
N ASP A 15 16.49 0.79 -26.60
CA ASP A 15 16.13 0.83 -28.02
C ASP A 15 16.57 -0.45 -28.75
N ARG A 16 17.69 -1.02 -28.32
CA ARG A 16 18.21 -2.32 -28.81
C ARG A 16 17.59 -3.54 -28.12
N GLY A 17 16.58 -3.36 -27.27
CA GLY A 17 15.82 -4.47 -26.68
C GLY A 17 16.53 -5.20 -25.53
N VAL A 18 17.39 -4.51 -24.75
CA VAL A 18 18.09 -5.12 -23.61
C VAL A 18 17.14 -5.81 -22.62
N LEU A 19 15.91 -5.31 -22.46
CA LEU A 19 14.92 -5.91 -21.57
C LEU A 19 14.54 -7.33 -21.98
N THR A 20 14.47 -7.61 -23.28
CA THR A 20 14.21 -8.95 -23.82
C THR A 20 15.41 -9.87 -23.56
N LEU A 21 16.63 -9.37 -23.70
CA LEU A 21 17.84 -10.13 -23.38
C LEU A 21 17.89 -10.50 -21.89
N LEU A 22 17.62 -9.54 -21.00
CA LEU A 22 17.56 -9.77 -19.56
C LEU A 22 16.44 -10.73 -19.18
N LYS A 23 15.31 -10.71 -19.90
CA LYS A 23 14.23 -11.69 -19.75
C LYS A 23 14.74 -13.10 -20.05
N ASN A 24 15.44 -13.29 -21.16
CA ASN A 24 15.96 -14.61 -21.55
C ASN A 24 16.99 -15.15 -20.55
N TRP A 25 17.72 -14.28 -19.84
CA TRP A 25 18.67 -14.70 -18.81
C TRP A 25 18.03 -15.09 -17.48
N LEU A 26 16.78 -14.67 -17.26
CA LEU A 26 16.00 -14.96 -16.06
C LEU A 26 14.92 -16.02 -16.27
N GLU A 27 14.61 -16.34 -17.53
CA GLU A 27 13.63 -17.34 -17.88
C GLU A 27 14.07 -18.71 -17.33
N PRO A 28 13.16 -19.47 -16.70
CA PRO A 28 13.48 -20.83 -16.28
C PRO A 28 13.89 -21.67 -17.49
N LEU A 29 14.82 -22.59 -17.26
CA LEU A 29 15.29 -23.51 -18.27
C LEU A 29 14.12 -24.43 -18.72
N PRO A 30 14.23 -25.11 -19.88
CA PRO A 30 13.19 -26.03 -20.35
C PRO A 30 12.92 -27.20 -19.39
N ASP A 31 13.84 -27.48 -18.46
CA ASP A 31 13.68 -28.44 -17.37
C ASP A 31 12.91 -27.87 -16.16
N GLY A 32 12.55 -26.58 -16.19
CA GLY A 32 11.87 -25.85 -15.12
C GLY A 32 12.80 -25.23 -14.09
N SER A 33 14.11 -25.51 -14.14
CA SER A 33 15.07 -25.03 -13.15
C SER A 33 15.41 -23.54 -13.35
N LEU A 34 15.72 -22.86 -12.24
CA LEU A 34 16.14 -21.47 -12.28
C LEU A 34 17.62 -21.35 -12.72
N PRO A 35 17.97 -20.30 -13.49
CA PRO A 35 19.34 -20.03 -13.88
C PRO A 35 20.24 -19.78 -12.65
N ASN A 36 21.56 -19.78 -12.88
CA ASN A 36 22.55 -19.62 -11.80
C ASN A 36 22.25 -18.40 -10.90
N ILE A 37 22.34 -18.59 -9.58
CA ILE A 37 22.03 -17.56 -8.58
C ILE A 37 22.82 -16.26 -8.78
N THR A 38 24.08 -16.35 -9.22
CA THR A 38 24.94 -15.19 -9.48
C THR A 38 24.42 -14.35 -10.64
N VAL A 39 23.92 -15.01 -11.69
CA VAL A 39 23.29 -14.34 -12.84
C VAL A 39 21.99 -13.67 -12.39
N ARG A 40 21.11 -14.41 -11.70
CA ARG A 40 19.84 -13.89 -11.17
C ARG A 40 20.06 -12.65 -10.30
N SER A 41 20.94 -12.73 -9.31
CA SER A 41 21.30 -11.61 -8.43
C SER A 41 21.92 -10.45 -9.19
N GLY A 42 22.79 -10.72 -10.18
CA GLY A 42 23.41 -9.69 -11.01
C GLY A 42 22.39 -8.91 -11.84
N VAL A 43 21.48 -9.64 -12.51
CA VAL A 43 20.43 -9.02 -13.33
C VAL A 43 19.45 -8.23 -12.48
N LEU A 44 18.99 -8.77 -11.34
CA LEU A 44 18.07 -8.04 -10.45
C LEU A 44 18.69 -6.74 -9.91
N LYS A 45 20.00 -6.74 -9.63
CA LYS A 45 20.74 -5.52 -9.26
C LYS A 45 20.80 -4.52 -10.40
N ILE A 46 21.19 -4.96 -11.61
CA ILE A 46 21.18 -4.10 -12.80
C ILE A 46 19.80 -3.45 -12.99
N LEU A 47 18.73 -4.24 -12.93
CA LEU A 47 17.36 -3.75 -13.11
C LEU A 47 16.93 -2.78 -12.02
N THR A 48 17.48 -2.92 -10.81
CA THR A 48 17.23 -1.98 -9.70
C THR A 48 17.96 -0.65 -9.92
N ASP A 49 19.18 -0.71 -10.46
CA ASP A 49 19.99 0.48 -10.77
C ASP A 49 19.52 1.18 -12.05
N PHE A 50 18.89 0.42 -12.95
CA PHE A 50 18.28 0.94 -14.16
C PHE A 50 17.10 1.83 -13.75
N ARG A 51 17.33 3.15 -13.79
CA ARG A 51 16.26 4.13 -13.62
C ARG A 51 15.41 4.13 -14.88
N VAL A 52 14.56 3.11 -15.01
CA VAL A 52 13.51 3.08 -16.00
C VAL A 52 12.49 4.12 -15.59
N ASP A 53 12.53 5.27 -16.26
CA ASP A 53 11.45 6.23 -16.14
C ASP A 53 10.23 5.65 -16.85
N LEU A 54 9.38 4.99 -16.09
CA LEU A 54 8.14 4.37 -16.58
C LEU A 54 6.99 5.38 -16.71
N GLU A 55 7.24 6.67 -16.39
CA GLU A 55 6.29 7.73 -16.71
C GLU A 55 6.15 7.89 -18.23
N GLU A 56 7.25 7.70 -18.97
CA GLU A 56 7.27 7.75 -20.42
C GLU A 56 6.52 6.55 -21.05
N PHE A 57 5.65 6.84 -22.02
CA PHE A 57 4.76 5.84 -22.63
C PHE A 57 5.55 4.75 -23.37
N ASP A 58 6.55 5.12 -24.16
CA ASP A 58 7.33 4.20 -24.97
C ASP A 58 8.11 3.19 -24.11
N ARG A 59 8.68 3.66 -23.00
CA ARG A 59 9.38 2.83 -22.01
C ARG A 59 8.47 1.78 -21.39
N ARG A 60 7.24 2.17 -21.08
CA ARG A 60 6.22 1.29 -20.52
C ARG A 60 5.80 0.22 -21.51
N GLU A 61 5.66 0.60 -22.78
CA GLU A 61 5.29 -0.33 -23.85
C GLU A 61 6.41 -1.32 -24.16
N GLN A 62 7.68 -0.86 -24.16
CA GLN A 62 8.85 -1.75 -24.28
C GLN A 62 8.89 -2.79 -23.16
N LEU A 63 8.63 -2.40 -21.91
CA LEU A 63 8.60 -3.33 -20.78
C LEU A 63 7.45 -4.35 -20.89
N LYS A 64 6.27 -3.92 -21.38
CA LYS A 64 5.17 -4.83 -21.65
C LYS A 64 5.50 -5.81 -22.76
N ARG A 65 6.12 -5.33 -23.85
CA ARG A 65 6.44 -6.12 -25.04
C ARG A 65 7.56 -7.14 -24.79
N SER A 66 8.47 -6.87 -23.86
CA SER A 66 9.55 -7.81 -23.49
C SER A 66 9.11 -8.93 -22.57
N ASP A 67 7.90 -8.84 -21.98
CA ASP A 67 7.37 -9.77 -20.97
C ASP A 67 8.28 -9.98 -19.74
N LEU A 68 9.28 -9.12 -19.56
CA LEU A 68 10.22 -9.19 -18.44
C LEU A 68 9.51 -9.10 -17.08
N GLY A 69 8.47 -8.26 -16.99
CA GLY A 69 7.67 -8.11 -15.77
C GLY A 69 7.03 -9.42 -15.30
N LYS A 70 6.62 -10.29 -16.22
CA LYS A 70 6.04 -11.61 -15.87
C LYS A 70 7.08 -12.54 -15.26
N VAL A 71 8.29 -12.57 -15.82
CA VAL A 71 9.39 -13.40 -15.31
C VAL A 71 9.83 -12.93 -13.93
N ILE A 72 9.96 -11.62 -13.71
CA ILE A 72 10.31 -11.10 -12.38
C ILE A 72 9.20 -11.38 -11.35
N MET A 73 7.94 -11.30 -11.77
CA MET A 73 6.81 -11.69 -10.92
C MET A 73 6.87 -13.18 -10.53
N PHE A 74 7.25 -14.06 -11.45
CA PHE A 74 7.51 -15.46 -11.16
C PHE A 74 8.64 -15.64 -10.14
N LEU A 75 9.79 -14.99 -10.33
CA LEU A 75 10.91 -15.03 -9.39
C LEU A 75 10.55 -14.49 -7.99
N SER A 76 9.65 -13.50 -7.91
CA SER A 76 9.18 -12.96 -6.63
C SER A 76 8.36 -13.95 -5.80
N ARG A 77 7.79 -14.97 -6.45
CA ARG A 77 6.91 -16.00 -5.86
C ARG A 77 7.57 -17.37 -5.76
N SER A 78 8.72 -17.58 -6.40
CA SER A 78 9.41 -18.87 -6.40
C SER A 78 10.07 -19.16 -5.06
N ASP A 79 9.83 -20.36 -4.52
CA ASP A 79 10.46 -20.83 -3.28
C ASP A 79 11.94 -21.20 -3.48
N GLU A 80 12.36 -21.48 -4.72
CA GLU A 80 13.75 -21.78 -5.11
C GLU A 80 14.65 -20.53 -5.18
N GLU A 81 14.06 -19.34 -5.02
CA GLU A 81 14.78 -18.08 -5.05
C GLU A 81 15.29 -17.69 -3.67
N THR A 82 16.42 -16.98 -3.59
CA THR A 82 16.94 -16.49 -2.29
C THR A 82 16.07 -15.36 -1.73
N ALA A 83 15.90 -15.29 -0.41
CA ALA A 83 15.08 -14.25 0.25
C ALA A 83 15.44 -12.81 -0.16
N GLY A 84 16.73 -12.50 -0.31
CA GLY A 84 17.19 -11.19 -0.79
C GLY A 84 16.78 -10.88 -2.23
N ASN A 85 16.89 -11.86 -3.13
CA ASN A 85 16.48 -11.72 -4.52
C ASN A 85 14.95 -11.62 -4.65
N ARG A 86 14.18 -12.40 -3.87
CA ARG A 86 12.71 -12.28 -3.84
C ARG A 86 12.27 -10.88 -3.44
N LYS A 87 12.94 -10.28 -2.45
CA LYS A 87 12.66 -8.90 -2.02
C LYS A 87 12.92 -7.90 -3.16
N LEU A 88 14.07 -8.00 -3.83
CA LEU A 88 14.40 -7.15 -4.99
C LEU A 88 13.39 -7.33 -6.14
N ALA A 89 13.04 -8.57 -6.47
CA ALA A 89 12.06 -8.88 -7.49
C ALA A 89 10.68 -8.30 -7.16
N LYS A 90 10.24 -8.43 -5.90
CA LYS A 90 8.98 -7.84 -5.43
C LYS A 90 8.98 -6.32 -5.53
N ASP A 91 10.07 -5.67 -5.09
CA ASP A 91 10.21 -4.22 -5.19
C ASP A 91 10.18 -3.74 -6.65
N LEU A 92 10.80 -4.47 -7.58
CA LEU A 92 10.75 -4.19 -9.02
C LEU A 92 9.33 -4.34 -9.58
N VAL A 93 8.63 -5.43 -9.25
CA VAL A 93 7.23 -5.65 -9.66
C VAL A 93 6.34 -4.53 -9.14
N ASP A 94 6.48 -4.14 -7.87
CA ASP A 94 5.69 -3.06 -7.28
C ASP A 94 5.99 -1.73 -7.97
N LYS A 95 7.27 -1.39 -8.22
CA LYS A 95 7.63 -0.16 -8.93
C LYS A 95 7.08 -0.12 -10.35
N TRP A 96 7.20 -1.22 -11.10
CA TRP A 96 6.88 -1.22 -12.52
C TRP A 96 5.39 -1.41 -12.81
N SER A 97 4.69 -2.16 -11.97
CA SER A 97 3.24 -2.36 -12.11
C SER A 97 2.44 -1.09 -11.79
N ARG A 98 2.98 -0.18 -10.95
CA ARG A 98 2.29 1.05 -10.53
C ARG A 98 1.91 1.99 -11.68
N PRO A 99 2.85 2.46 -12.54
CA PRO A 99 2.49 3.25 -13.73
C PRO A 99 1.61 2.46 -14.70
N ILE A 100 1.84 1.15 -14.85
CA ILE A 100 1.08 0.34 -15.80
C ILE A 100 -0.40 0.22 -15.41
N PHE A 101 -0.69 0.07 -14.12
CA PHE A 101 -2.05 -0.13 -13.60
C PHE A 101 -2.64 1.11 -12.90
N ASN A 102 -2.00 2.27 -13.00
CA ASN A 102 -2.38 3.50 -12.28
C ASN A 102 -2.55 3.30 -10.76
N LYS A 103 -1.73 2.44 -10.13
CA LYS A 103 -1.80 2.15 -8.69
C LYS A 103 -1.02 3.21 -7.90
N SER A 104 -1.73 4.01 -7.11
CA SER A 104 -1.18 5.09 -6.29
C SER A 104 -0.23 4.61 -5.17
N THR A 105 0.75 5.44 -4.81
CA THR A 105 1.68 5.23 -3.68
C THR A 105 1.14 5.76 -2.35
N ARG A 106 -0.04 6.40 -2.35
CA ARG A 106 -0.66 6.89 -1.13
C ARG A 106 -1.12 5.72 -0.28
N PHE A 107 -0.78 5.75 1.01
CA PHE A 107 -1.19 4.75 1.99
C PHE A 107 -2.72 4.51 2.01
N GLU A 108 -3.50 5.56 1.74
CA GLU A 108 -4.96 5.48 1.65
C GLU A 108 -5.46 4.61 0.48
N ASP A 109 -4.80 4.66 -0.67
CA ASP A 109 -5.17 3.86 -1.84
C ASP A 109 -4.73 2.40 -1.68
N THR A 110 -3.55 2.14 -1.10
CA THR A 110 -3.08 0.78 -0.78
C THR A 110 -4.07 0.03 0.13
N ARG A 111 -4.70 0.74 1.08
CA ARG A 111 -5.72 0.17 1.98
C ARG A 111 -7.00 -0.23 1.23
N LYS A 112 -7.35 0.48 0.16
CA LYS A 112 -8.55 0.19 -0.66
C LYS A 112 -8.40 -1.15 -1.40
N TYR A 113 -7.22 -1.41 -1.98
CA TYR A 113 -6.95 -2.65 -2.73
C TYR A 113 -6.75 -3.88 -1.84
N LEU A 114 -6.16 -3.75 -0.65
CA LEU A 114 -6.03 -4.87 0.29
C LEU A 114 -7.40 -5.39 0.76
N ASN A 115 -8.39 -4.51 0.91
CA ASN A 115 -9.74 -4.93 1.29
C ASN A 115 -10.43 -5.76 0.19
N ASP A 116 -10.09 -5.58 -1.09
CA ASP A 116 -10.69 -6.34 -2.19
C ASP A 116 -10.05 -7.72 -2.35
N ASP A 117 -8.74 -7.88 -2.12
CA ASP A 117 -8.06 -9.19 -2.14
C ASP A 117 -8.50 -10.08 -0.95
N ASP A 118 -8.66 -9.51 0.25
CA ASP A 118 -9.17 -10.25 1.43
C ASP A 118 -10.63 -10.68 1.26
N ARG A 119 -11.45 -9.91 0.53
CA ARG A 119 -12.83 -10.29 0.19
C ARG A 119 -12.88 -11.53 -0.69
N VAL A 120 -11.93 -11.70 -1.61
CA VAL A 120 -11.87 -12.88 -2.48
C VAL A 120 -11.37 -14.12 -1.72
N LEU A 121 -10.44 -13.95 -0.77
CA LEU A 121 -9.92 -15.06 0.03
C LEU A 121 -10.90 -15.56 1.11
N LEU A 122 -11.76 -14.70 1.65
CA LEU A 122 -12.78 -15.10 2.64
C LEU A 122 -13.93 -15.92 2.03
N TYR A 123 -14.20 -15.79 0.73
CA TYR A 123 -15.30 -16.48 0.06
C TYR A 123 -14.99 -17.93 -0.36
N ARG A 124 -13.73 -18.39 -0.29
CA ARG A 124 -13.33 -19.74 -0.76
C ARG A 124 -13.06 -20.76 0.36
N LYS A 125 -13.20 -20.41 1.63
CA LYS A 125 -13.06 -21.41 2.69
C LYS A 125 -14.40 -22.13 2.91
N PRO A 126 -14.52 -23.44 2.61
CA PRO A 126 -15.66 -24.21 3.10
C PRO A 126 -15.62 -24.18 4.64
N PRO A 127 -16.77 -24.04 5.33
CA PRO A 127 -16.80 -23.98 6.78
C PRO A 127 -16.34 -25.35 7.31
N VAL A 128 -15.14 -25.38 7.89
CA VAL A 128 -14.67 -26.53 8.66
C VAL A 128 -15.63 -26.69 9.84
N LYS A 129 -16.44 -27.75 9.82
CA LYS A 129 -17.25 -28.16 10.97
C LYS A 129 -16.29 -28.38 12.14
N ARG A 130 -16.31 -27.46 13.11
CA ARG A 130 -15.62 -27.65 14.39
C ARG A 130 -16.37 -28.76 15.14
N ILE A 131 -15.84 -29.97 15.07
CA ILE A 131 -16.21 -31.07 15.95
C ILE A 131 -15.68 -30.68 17.33
N THR A 132 -16.61 -30.54 18.29
CA THR A 132 -16.30 -30.27 19.69
C THR A 132 -15.89 -31.58 20.36
N ASP A 133 -14.60 -31.83 20.50
CA ASP A 133 -14.12 -32.95 21.32
C ASP A 133 -13.97 -32.50 22.78
N LYS A 134 -14.90 -33.00 23.61
CA LYS A 134 -14.75 -33.06 25.05
C LYS A 134 -13.92 -34.29 25.40
N THR A 135 -12.84 -34.07 26.15
CA THR A 135 -11.96 -35.06 26.75
C THR A 135 -12.69 -35.93 27.77
N ALA A 136 -12.62 -37.27 27.62
CA ALA A 136 -12.53 -38.23 28.72
C ALA A 136 -12.15 -39.66 28.22
N MET A 137 -10.94 -40.06 28.61
CA MET A 137 -10.35 -41.39 28.84
C MET A 137 -11.12 -42.73 28.59
N LEU A 138 -10.37 -43.64 27.94
CA LEU A 138 -10.09 -45.08 28.23
C LEU A 138 -11.04 -46.23 27.77
N ASP A 139 -10.36 -47.18 27.10
CA ASP A 139 -10.45 -48.66 27.08
C ASP A 139 -11.54 -49.47 26.34
N PHE A 140 -11.06 -50.15 25.30
CA PHE A 140 -11.16 -51.58 24.96
C PHE A 140 -12.36 -52.45 25.45
N LYS A 141 -13.10 -52.92 24.43
CA LYS A 141 -13.54 -54.30 24.12
C LYS A 141 -14.94 -54.79 24.55
N ASP A 142 -15.65 -55.27 23.52
CA ASP A 142 -16.78 -56.21 23.39
C ASP A 142 -17.75 -56.38 24.56
N THR A 143 -19.06 -56.19 24.29
CA THR A 143 -20.02 -57.32 24.23
C THR A 143 -21.44 -56.85 23.88
N ASP A 144 -22.13 -57.77 23.21
CA ASP A 144 -23.50 -57.89 22.71
C ASP A 144 -24.67 -57.41 23.61
N LEU A 145 -25.85 -57.30 22.97
CA LEU A 145 -27.22 -57.52 23.48
C LEU A 145 -28.24 -56.35 23.51
N ASP A 146 -29.24 -56.51 22.61
CA ASP A 146 -30.69 -56.21 22.65
C ASP A 146 -31.29 -54.79 22.83
N GLU A 147 -31.91 -54.36 21.72
CA GLU A 147 -33.32 -53.98 21.56
C GLU A 147 -34.18 -53.75 22.82
N PHE A 148 -34.66 -52.52 23.04
CA PHE A 148 -36.05 -52.27 23.47
C PHE A 148 -36.48 -50.80 23.29
N LYS A 149 -37.56 -50.61 22.51
CA LYS A 149 -38.38 -49.39 22.42
C LYS A 149 -38.80 -48.86 23.80
N ARG A 150 -38.86 -47.53 23.95
CA ARG A 150 -40.03 -46.86 24.51
C ARG A 150 -40.05 -45.35 24.26
N GLU A 151 -40.83 -44.99 23.26
CA GLU A 151 -41.55 -43.73 23.16
C GLU A 151 -42.42 -43.54 24.42
N ARG A 152 -42.26 -42.44 25.17
CA ARG A 152 -43.29 -41.90 26.05
C ARG A 152 -43.29 -40.38 25.98
N LYS A 153 -44.34 -39.88 25.35
CA LYS A 153 -44.79 -38.49 25.36
C LYS A 153 -45.74 -38.36 26.55
N SER A 154 -45.48 -37.42 27.47
CA SER A 154 -46.48 -36.95 28.44
C SER A 154 -46.14 -35.54 28.88
N GLY A 155 -47.06 -34.60 28.63
CA GLY A 155 -47.22 -33.41 29.48
C GLY A 155 -47.54 -33.85 30.91
N ASP A 156 -47.53 -33.00 31.92
CA ASP A 156 -47.79 -31.57 31.91
C ASP A 156 -47.32 -30.97 33.25
N LEU A 157 -46.96 -29.69 33.23
CA LEU A 157 -47.01 -28.71 34.33
C LEU A 157 -46.06 -28.86 35.55
N SER A 158 -45.07 -27.96 35.61
CA SER A 158 -44.78 -27.27 36.88
C SER A 158 -44.39 -25.81 36.65
N SER A 159 -45.25 -24.92 37.16
CA SER A 159 -44.93 -23.55 37.61
C SER A 159 -44.20 -22.65 36.62
N SER A 160 -44.99 -21.93 35.82
CA SER A 160 -44.60 -20.67 35.19
C SER A 160 -44.18 -19.66 36.27
N LYS A 161 -42.92 -19.71 36.69
CA LYS A 161 -42.25 -18.58 37.32
C LYS A 161 -41.66 -17.76 36.18
N GLN A 162 -42.31 -16.66 35.85
CA GLN A 162 -41.74 -15.63 34.97
C GLN A 162 -40.55 -14.99 35.70
N HIS A 163 -39.41 -15.67 35.69
CA HIS A 163 -38.14 -15.05 36.05
C HIS A 163 -37.65 -14.26 34.84
N ALA A 164 -37.19 -13.03 35.08
CA ALA A 164 -36.50 -12.27 34.05
C ALA A 164 -35.26 -13.04 33.58
N SER A 165 -35.25 -13.50 32.33
CA SER A 165 -34.09 -14.12 31.72
C SER A 165 -33.06 -13.04 31.38
N LYS A 166 -31.85 -13.16 31.93
CA LYS A 166 -30.75 -12.26 31.61
C LYS A 166 -30.38 -12.43 30.12
N PRO A 167 -30.32 -11.34 29.32
CA PRO A 167 -29.86 -11.45 27.94
C PRO A 167 -28.41 -11.90 27.92
N GLU A 168 -28.11 -12.88 27.06
CA GLU A 168 -26.75 -13.34 26.80
C GLU A 168 -25.96 -12.26 26.05
N ALA A 169 -24.68 -12.09 26.39
CA ALA A 169 -23.84 -11.11 25.74
C ALA A 169 -23.61 -11.50 24.28
N ALA A 170 -24.00 -10.63 23.34
CA ALA A 170 -23.77 -10.88 21.92
C ALA A 170 -22.26 -11.00 21.65
N PRO A 171 -21.83 -11.97 20.82
CA PRO A 171 -20.44 -12.10 20.43
C PRO A 171 -19.98 -10.86 19.67
N LEU A 172 -18.78 -10.37 19.97
CA LEU A 172 -18.17 -9.19 19.33
C LEU A 172 -17.56 -9.51 17.95
N ASP A 173 -17.86 -10.68 17.38
CA ASP A 173 -17.38 -11.11 16.07
C ASP A 173 -18.39 -10.68 14.99
N PHE A 174 -18.19 -9.48 14.47
CA PHE A 174 -19.04 -8.93 13.42
C PHE A 174 -18.49 -9.32 12.05
N MET A 175 -19.21 -10.20 11.34
CA MET A 175 -18.89 -10.56 9.95
C MET A 175 -19.02 -9.36 8.98
N VAL A 176 -19.82 -8.35 9.35
CA VAL A 176 -20.10 -7.18 8.53
C VAL A 176 -19.54 -5.95 9.21
N ARG A 177 -18.57 -5.30 8.56
CA ARG A 177 -18.03 -4.03 9.02
C ARG A 177 -19.14 -2.95 8.93
N PRO A 178 -19.39 -2.18 10.01
CA PRO A 178 -20.34 -1.09 9.95
C PRO A 178 -19.95 -0.09 8.86
N GLN A 179 -20.92 0.32 8.05
CA GLN A 179 -20.71 1.32 7.02
C GLN A 179 -20.51 2.68 7.68
N SER A 180 -19.48 3.41 7.23
CA SER A 180 -19.28 4.81 7.63
C SER A 180 -20.47 5.64 7.14
N LYS A 181 -21.05 6.46 8.01
CA LYS A 181 -22.05 7.46 7.63
C LYS A 181 -21.43 8.75 7.07
N ILE A 182 -20.11 8.78 6.96
CA ILE A 182 -19.36 9.97 6.56
C ILE A 182 -19.00 9.84 5.08
N ASP A 183 -19.44 10.81 4.29
CA ASP A 183 -19.10 10.92 2.87
C ASP A 183 -17.62 11.39 2.71
N PRO A 184 -16.75 10.62 2.03
CA PRO A 184 -15.36 11.00 1.80
C PRO A 184 -15.20 12.32 1.01
N ASP A 185 -16.18 12.67 0.18
CA ASP A 185 -16.14 13.90 -0.62
C ASP A 185 -16.41 15.14 0.23
N GLU A 186 -17.26 15.02 1.26
CA GLU A 186 -17.51 16.09 2.24
C GLU A 186 -16.26 16.40 3.09
N ILE A 187 -15.54 15.36 3.52
CA ILE A 187 -14.27 15.52 4.26
C ILE A 187 -13.23 16.24 3.39
N ARG A 188 -13.14 15.86 2.11
CA ARG A 188 -12.21 16.46 1.16
C ARG A 188 -12.56 17.92 0.85
N ALA A 189 -13.85 18.23 0.70
CA ALA A 189 -14.32 19.59 0.51
C ALA A 189 -13.99 20.48 1.72
N ARG A 190 -14.23 19.97 2.94
CA ARG A 190 -13.90 20.66 4.19
C ARG A 190 -12.40 20.93 4.32
N ALA A 191 -11.55 19.96 3.97
CA ALA A 191 -10.09 20.14 4.00
C ALA A 191 -9.62 21.23 3.02
N LYS A 192 -10.17 21.27 1.79
CA LYS A 192 -9.87 22.32 0.81
C LYS A 192 -10.30 23.70 1.29
N GLN A 193 -11.44 23.79 1.96
CA GLN A 193 -11.95 25.06 2.49
C GLN A 193 -11.06 25.61 3.61
N VAL A 194 -10.58 24.74 4.51
CA VAL A 194 -9.62 25.12 5.55
C VAL A 194 -8.33 25.69 4.96
N GLU A 195 -7.81 25.08 3.88
CA GLU A 195 -6.60 25.61 3.21
C GLU A 195 -6.85 26.95 2.50
N HIS A 196 -8.01 27.10 1.86
CA HIS A 196 -8.42 28.37 1.25
C HIS A 196 -8.56 29.49 2.30
N ASP A 197 -9.17 29.19 3.45
CA ASP A 197 -9.34 30.16 4.54
C ASP A 197 -8.00 30.56 5.18
N LYS A 198 -7.06 29.62 5.32
CA LYS A 198 -5.69 29.93 5.73
C LYS A 198 -5.00 30.88 4.76
N CYS A 199 -5.11 30.63 3.46
CA CYS A 199 -4.54 31.50 2.42
C CYS A 199 -5.14 32.92 2.50
N ARG A 200 -6.47 33.03 2.59
CA ARG A 200 -7.18 34.30 2.73
C ARG A 200 -6.75 35.07 3.98
N ALA A 201 -6.59 34.39 5.11
CA ALA A 201 -6.13 35.00 6.36
C ALA A 201 -4.69 35.54 6.25
N GLN A 202 -3.79 34.81 5.58
CA GLN A 202 -2.40 35.26 5.35
C GLN A 202 -2.34 36.51 4.46
N ILE A 203 -3.12 36.54 3.37
CA ILE A 203 -3.20 37.71 2.48
C ILE A 203 -3.71 38.93 3.25
N HIS A 204 -4.78 38.76 4.03
CA HIS A 204 -5.36 39.85 4.80
C HIS A 204 -4.40 40.39 5.88
N LYS A 205 -3.60 39.51 6.51
CA LYS A 205 -2.53 39.90 7.44
C LYS A 205 -1.45 40.75 6.75
N LYS A 206 -0.99 40.34 5.56
CA LYS A 206 -0.01 41.13 4.78
C LYS A 206 -0.58 42.49 4.35
N LEU A 207 -1.84 42.53 3.92
CA LEU A 207 -2.49 43.78 3.52
C LEU A 207 -2.58 44.79 4.69
N ARG A 208 -2.85 44.31 5.91
CA ARG A 208 -2.87 45.15 7.11
C ARG A 208 -1.48 45.73 7.44
N GLN A 209 -0.42 44.95 7.25
CA GLN A 209 0.96 45.43 7.46
C GLN A 209 1.36 46.51 6.45
N LEU A 210 0.87 46.42 5.22
CA LEU A 210 1.13 47.42 4.18
C LEU A 210 0.31 48.71 4.37
N LYS A 211 -0.90 48.60 4.93
CA LYS A 211 -1.78 49.74 5.23
C LYS A 211 -1.45 50.44 6.55
N ALA A 212 -0.57 49.88 7.38
CA ALA A 212 -0.13 50.54 8.61
C ALA A 212 0.68 51.80 8.25
N PRO A 213 0.28 53.00 8.73
CA PRO A 213 1.01 54.22 8.42
C PRO A 213 2.41 54.13 9.03
N LYS A 214 3.43 54.06 8.19
CA LYS A 214 4.82 54.20 8.62
C LYS A 214 4.99 55.66 9.08
N LYS A 215 4.85 55.91 10.39
CA LYS A 215 5.28 57.17 11.01
C LYS A 215 6.81 57.24 10.92
N LYS A 216 7.33 57.60 9.75
CA LYS A 216 8.71 58.09 9.63
C LYS A 216 8.70 59.47 10.28
N LEU A 217 9.42 59.65 11.39
CA LEU A 217 9.86 60.99 11.79
C LEU A 217 10.83 61.47 10.70
N LEU A 218 10.30 62.16 9.70
CA LEU A 218 11.10 62.97 8.79
C LEU A 218 11.44 64.25 9.54
N GLN A 219 12.43 64.17 10.44
CA GLN A 219 13.02 65.37 11.00
C GLN A 219 14.07 65.84 9.99
N ALA A 220 13.80 66.97 9.31
CA ALA A 220 14.76 67.57 8.40
C ALA A 220 16.01 68.01 9.18
N SER A 221 17.19 67.56 8.77
CA SER A 221 18.44 68.16 9.21
C SER A 221 18.49 69.60 8.71
N LYS A 222 18.55 70.57 9.63
CA LYS A 222 18.70 71.97 9.27
C LYS A 222 20.07 72.16 8.63
N LEU A 223 20.08 72.52 7.34
CA LEU A 223 21.30 72.90 6.62
C LEU A 223 21.87 74.17 7.26
N SER A 224 23.15 74.13 7.66
CA SER A 224 23.85 75.28 8.24
C SER A 224 24.25 76.26 7.13
N ALA A 225 23.88 77.53 7.29
CA ALA A 225 24.09 78.59 6.29
C ALA A 225 25.55 79.05 6.13
N GLU A 226 26.47 78.60 7.00
CA GLU A 226 27.89 79.02 6.99
C GLU A 226 28.84 78.10 6.23
N GLY A 227 28.36 77.02 5.58
CA GLY A 227 29.19 76.22 4.66
C GLY A 227 30.40 75.50 5.27
N ARG A 228 30.40 75.20 6.58
CA ARG A 228 31.56 74.62 7.27
C ARG A 228 31.76 73.12 7.09
N ASP A 229 30.89 72.44 6.33
CA ASP A 229 30.90 70.97 6.19
C ASP A 229 31.07 70.49 4.74
N MET A 230 31.56 71.36 3.84
CA MET A 230 31.60 71.06 2.40
C MET A 230 32.90 70.41 1.89
N PHE A 231 33.84 70.03 2.75
CA PHE A 231 35.13 69.50 2.26
C PHE A 231 35.71 68.38 3.13
N LYS A 232 35.71 67.16 2.58
CA LYS A 232 36.88 66.28 2.49
C LYS A 232 36.51 64.97 1.75
N CYS A 233 36.93 64.88 0.49
CA CYS A 233 37.30 63.62 -0.14
C CYS A 233 38.53 63.90 -1.03
N PHE A 234 39.71 63.62 -0.50
CA PHE A 234 40.83 63.07 -1.29
C PHE A 234 40.74 61.55 -1.16
#